data_AF-A0A9X2WMY2-F1
#
_entry.id   AF-A0A9X2WMY2-F1
#
_cell.length_a   1.000
_cell.length_b   1.000
_cell.length_c   1.000
_cell.angle_alpha   90.00
_cell.angle_beta   90.00
_cell.angle_gamma   90.00
#
_symmetry.space_group_name_H-M   'P 1'
#
loop_
_entity.id
_entity.type
_entity.pdbx_description
1 polymer ?
#
loop_
_entity_poly.entity_id
_entity_poly.type
_entity_poly.pdbx_seq_one_letter_code
_entity_poly.pdbx_strand_id
1 'polypeptide(L)'
;MSIWFREVTLEDCERLDAGMNGKGTLMRTLGIKITEIGDDYMKATMPADPSVHNPLGIVHGGANVALAETVASYAANFVVDFTKFYCVGQEINANHLKASRNGTLTATARPVHIGKRSSVWEILVHNSANDLCCISRMTAAVVER
;
A
#
# COMPACT_ATOMS: atom_id res chain seq x y z
N MET A 1 -14.30 -10.48 13.57
CA MET A 1 -15.06 -9.97 12.41
C MET A 1 -14.10 -9.12 11.61
N SER A 2 -14.01 -9.36 10.31
CA SER A 2 -13.13 -8.60 9.43
C SER A 2 -13.58 -7.15 9.28
N ILE A 3 -12.65 -6.23 8.98
CA ILE A 3 -12.92 -4.81 8.75
C ILE A 3 -13.41 -4.50 7.33
N TRP A 4 -13.34 -5.46 6.40
CA TRP A 4 -13.67 -5.23 5.00
C TRP A 4 -15.19 -5.10 4.81
N PHE A 5 -15.61 -4.21 3.92
CA PHE A 5 -17.03 -3.98 3.62
C PHE A 5 -17.71 -5.23 3.03
N ARG A 6 -16.95 -6.01 2.28
CA ARG A 6 -17.32 -7.32 1.73
C ARG A 6 -16.10 -8.23 1.71
N GLU A 7 -16.29 -9.50 1.38
CA GLU A 7 -15.18 -10.40 1.10
C GLU A 7 -14.30 -9.85 -0.04
N VAL A 8 -12.98 -9.84 0.18
CA VAL A 8 -11.98 -9.32 -0.76
C VAL A 8 -11.02 -10.45 -1.11
N THR A 9 -10.75 -10.61 -2.39
CA THR A 9 -9.81 -11.61 -2.91
C THR A 9 -8.55 -10.96 -3.49
N LEU A 10 -7.48 -11.74 -3.65
CA LEU A 10 -6.30 -11.27 -4.40
C LEU A 10 -6.63 -10.99 -5.86
N GLU A 11 -7.59 -11.71 -6.45
CA GLU A 11 -8.05 -11.45 -7.83
C GLU A 11 -8.71 -10.07 -7.97
N ASP A 12 -9.46 -9.62 -6.95
CA ASP A 12 -9.99 -8.25 -6.93
C ASP A 12 -8.87 -7.20 -6.98
N CYS A 13 -7.74 -7.46 -6.30
CA CYS A 13 -6.59 -6.58 -6.29
C CYS A 13 -5.87 -6.57 -7.65
N GLU A 14 -5.67 -7.74 -8.26
CA GLU A 14 -5.02 -7.87 -9.57
C GLU A 14 -5.81 -7.15 -10.68
N ARG A 15 -7.14 -7.16 -10.61
CA ARG A 15 -8.00 -6.41 -11.53
C ARG A 15 -7.79 -4.90 -11.42
N LEU A 16 -7.56 -4.38 -10.22
CA LEU A 16 -7.24 -2.96 -10.00
C LEU A 16 -5.85 -2.60 -10.55
N ASP A 17 -4.87 -3.50 -10.42
CA ASP A 17 -3.49 -3.29 -10.90
C ASP A 17 -3.40 -3.11 -12.42
N ALA A 18 -4.35 -3.66 -13.18
CA ALA A 18 -4.44 -3.49 -14.63
C ALA A 18 -4.64 -2.01 -15.04
N GLY A 19 -5.19 -1.19 -14.14
CA GLY A 19 -5.49 0.21 -14.37
C GLY A 19 -6.65 0.43 -15.35
N MET A 20 -7.10 1.69 -15.45
CA MET A 20 -8.16 2.04 -16.39
C MET A 20 -7.71 1.76 -17.83
N ASN A 21 -8.47 0.92 -18.54
CA ASN A 21 -8.22 0.52 -19.94
C ASN A 21 -6.89 -0.21 -20.17
N GLY A 22 -6.30 -0.85 -19.15
CA GLY A 22 -5.07 -1.64 -19.33
C GLY A 22 -3.81 -0.82 -19.60
N LYS A 23 -3.84 0.50 -19.38
CA LYS A 23 -2.71 1.42 -19.65
C LYS A 23 -1.57 1.33 -18.63
N GLY A 24 -1.67 0.43 -17.65
CA GLY A 24 -0.69 0.27 -16.58
C GLY A 24 -0.90 1.24 -15.42
N THR A 25 -0.17 0.99 -14.34
CA THR A 25 -0.25 1.70 -13.07
C THR A 25 1.16 1.86 -12.51
N LEU A 26 1.35 2.80 -11.58
CA LEU A 26 2.63 2.92 -10.86
C LEU A 26 2.99 1.59 -10.17
N MET A 27 2.01 0.88 -9.63
CA MET A 27 2.18 -0.43 -9.01
C MET A 27 2.80 -1.42 -10.00
N ARG A 28 2.31 -1.48 -11.24
CA ARG A 28 2.89 -2.31 -12.28
C ARG A 28 4.31 -1.87 -12.64
N THR A 29 4.58 -0.57 -12.74
CA THR A 29 5.93 -0.03 -13.02
C THR A 29 6.94 -0.40 -11.94
N LEU A 30 6.53 -0.35 -10.66
CA LEU A 30 7.40 -0.66 -9.52
C LEU A 30 7.37 -2.14 -9.12
N GLY A 31 6.57 -2.98 -9.78
CA GLY A 31 6.40 -4.38 -9.42
C GLY A 31 5.69 -4.59 -8.07
N ILE A 32 4.88 -3.62 -7.62
CA ILE A 32 4.10 -3.74 -6.39
C ILE A 32 2.94 -4.71 -6.61
N LYS A 33 2.71 -5.62 -5.65
CA LYS A 33 1.60 -6.59 -5.66
C LYS A 33 1.01 -6.75 -4.28
N ILE A 34 -0.32 -6.79 -4.17
CA ILE A 34 -0.99 -7.26 -2.94
C ILE A 34 -0.75 -8.77 -2.81
N THR A 35 -0.29 -9.22 -1.65
CA THR A 35 0.09 -10.62 -1.42
C THR A 35 -0.69 -11.30 -0.31
N GLU A 36 -1.33 -10.54 0.58
CA GLU A 36 -2.04 -11.09 1.72
C GLU A 36 -3.15 -10.15 2.17
N ILE A 37 -4.29 -10.72 2.53
CA ILE A 37 -5.44 -10.01 3.09
C ILE A 37 -5.81 -10.75 4.38
N GLY A 38 -5.59 -10.10 5.52
CA GLY A 38 -6.03 -10.60 6.83
C GLY A 38 -7.35 -10.00 7.24
N ASP A 39 -7.81 -10.31 8.46
CA ASP A 39 -9.07 -9.75 8.97
C ASP A 39 -9.01 -8.23 9.21
N ASP A 40 -7.82 -7.71 9.53
CA ASP A 40 -7.59 -6.32 9.93
C ASP A 40 -6.30 -5.72 9.29
N TYR A 41 -5.80 -6.32 8.21
CA TYR A 41 -4.63 -5.81 7.49
C TYR A 41 -4.55 -6.27 6.04
N MET A 42 -3.74 -5.53 5.27
CA MET A 42 -3.33 -5.94 3.93
C MET A 42 -1.81 -5.91 3.83
N LYS A 43 -1.22 -6.83 3.06
CA LYS A 43 0.20 -6.80 2.71
C LYS A 43 0.41 -6.61 1.22
N ALA A 44 1.46 -5.88 0.89
CA ALA A 44 1.98 -5.78 -0.46
C ALA A 44 3.48 -5.97 -0.49
N THR A 45 4.01 -6.42 -1.63
CA THR A 45 5.45 -6.57 -1.85
C THR A 45 5.93 -5.73 -3.02
N MET A 46 7.18 -5.27 -2.97
CA MET A 46 7.88 -4.59 -4.06
C MET A 46 9.32 -5.14 -4.18
N PRO A 47 9.84 -5.41 -5.39
CA PRO A 47 11.25 -5.73 -5.59
C PRO A 47 12.15 -4.59 -5.09
N ALA A 48 13.19 -4.94 -4.34
CA ALA A 48 14.31 -4.06 -4.06
C ALA A 48 15.42 -4.39 -5.05
N ASP A 49 15.46 -3.69 -6.18
CA ASP A 49 16.47 -3.86 -7.22
C ASP A 49 16.85 -2.49 -7.81
N PRO A 50 17.88 -2.41 -8.68
CA PRO A 50 18.38 -1.13 -9.19
C PRO A 50 17.34 -0.21 -9.86
N SER A 51 16.21 -0.75 -10.32
CA SER A 51 15.13 0.05 -10.92
C SER A 51 14.44 0.99 -9.93
N VAL A 52 14.55 0.73 -8.62
CA VAL A 52 13.96 1.55 -7.55
C VAL A 52 15.00 2.16 -6.61
N HIS A 53 16.28 2.13 -6.99
CA HIS A 53 17.36 2.69 -6.18
C HIS A 53 17.47 4.21 -6.34
N ASN A 54 17.96 4.86 -5.29
CA ASN A 54 18.50 6.21 -5.40
C ASN A 54 19.97 6.18 -5.92
N PRO A 55 20.61 7.33 -6.16
CA PRO A 55 21.99 7.37 -6.66
C PRO A 55 23.06 6.69 -5.78
N LEU A 56 22.73 6.36 -4.52
CA LEU A 56 23.62 5.65 -3.59
C LEU A 56 23.48 4.12 -3.65
N GLY A 57 22.63 3.58 -4.54
CA GLY A 57 22.43 2.14 -4.72
C GLY A 57 21.65 1.48 -3.58
N ILE A 58 20.78 2.24 -2.90
CA ILE A 58 19.81 1.75 -1.93
C ILE A 58 18.40 2.13 -2.38
N VAL A 59 17.38 1.42 -1.92
CA VAL A 59 15.98 1.72 -2.27
C VAL A 59 15.66 3.19 -2.00
N HIS A 60 15.09 3.86 -3.00
CA HIS A 60 14.69 5.25 -2.92
C HIS A 60 13.58 5.45 -1.88
N GLY A 61 13.69 6.49 -1.05
CA GLY A 61 12.69 6.78 -0.01
C GLY A 61 11.26 6.91 -0.56
N GLY A 62 11.11 7.59 -1.70
CA GLY A 62 9.84 7.68 -2.41
C GLY A 62 9.29 6.36 -2.95
N ALA A 63 10.13 5.34 -3.21
CA ALA A 63 9.65 4.01 -3.57
C ALA A 63 9.05 3.29 -2.35
N ASN A 64 9.61 3.47 -1.15
CA ASN A 64 8.99 3.01 0.09
C ASN A 64 7.62 3.67 0.31
N VAL A 65 7.52 4.98 0.07
CA VAL A 65 6.26 5.73 0.21
C VAL A 65 5.24 5.27 -0.84
N ALA A 66 5.65 5.03 -2.09
CA ALA A 66 4.77 4.51 -3.13
C ALA A 66 4.22 3.11 -2.77
N LEU A 67 5.06 2.22 -2.26
CA LEU A 67 4.63 0.92 -1.74
C LEU A 67 3.65 1.09 -0.57
N ALA A 68 3.92 2.00 0.38
CA ALA A 68 3.08 2.22 1.53
C ALA A 68 1.71 2.83 1.17
N GLU A 69 1.69 3.86 0.34
CA GLU A 69 0.48 4.49 -0.21
C GLU A 69 -0.38 3.45 -0.96
N THR A 70 0.25 2.59 -1.76
CA THR A 70 -0.45 1.55 -2.53
C THR A 70 -1.25 0.62 -1.61
N VAL A 71 -0.58 -0.03 -0.67
CA VAL A 71 -1.24 -1.04 0.19
C VAL A 71 -2.32 -0.40 1.06
N ALA A 72 -2.08 0.80 1.57
CA ALA A 72 -3.04 1.50 2.41
C ALA A 72 -4.24 2.03 1.59
N SER A 73 -4.04 2.45 0.34
CA SER A 73 -5.12 2.90 -0.53
C SER A 73 -6.04 1.75 -0.95
N TYR A 74 -5.49 0.56 -1.18
CA TYR A 74 -6.30 -0.65 -1.42
C TYR A 74 -7.13 -0.96 -0.18
N ALA A 75 -6.49 -1.03 0.99
CA ALA A 75 -7.19 -1.29 2.24
C ALA A 75 -8.30 -0.25 2.51
N ALA A 76 -8.03 1.04 2.31
CA ALA A 76 -9.02 2.12 2.47
C ALA A 76 -10.22 1.96 1.52
N ASN A 77 -10.00 1.58 0.27
CA ASN A 77 -11.09 1.38 -0.69
C ASN A 77 -11.92 0.11 -0.41
N PHE A 78 -11.37 -0.88 0.28
CA PHE A 78 -12.08 -2.12 0.62
C PHE A 78 -12.87 -2.06 1.93
N VAL A 79 -12.68 -1.03 2.77
CA VAL A 79 -13.49 -0.82 3.99
C VAL A 79 -14.75 0.03 3.75
N VAL A 80 -15.00 0.47 2.50
CA VAL A 80 -16.18 1.26 2.12
C VAL A 80 -17.05 0.54 1.10
N ASP A 81 -18.32 0.95 1.01
CA ASP A 81 -19.22 0.55 -0.09
C ASP A 81 -18.75 1.19 -1.39
N PHE A 82 -17.98 0.46 -2.19
CA PHE A 82 -17.39 0.97 -3.42
C PHE A 82 -18.43 1.37 -4.49
N THR A 83 -19.71 1.00 -4.32
CA THR A 83 -20.80 1.46 -5.20
C THR A 83 -21.25 2.88 -4.91
N LYS A 84 -20.97 3.40 -3.70
CA LYS A 84 -21.38 4.73 -3.22
C LYS A 84 -20.20 5.66 -2.94
N PHE A 85 -19.09 5.10 -2.48
CA PHE A 85 -17.92 5.86 -2.06
C PHE A 85 -16.65 5.32 -2.70
N TYR A 86 -15.62 6.15 -2.73
CA TYR A 86 -14.25 5.74 -3.01
C TYR A 86 -13.30 6.53 -2.11
N CYS A 87 -12.10 5.98 -1.90
CA CYS A 87 -11.09 6.60 -1.06
C CYS A 87 -9.93 7.13 -1.91
N VAL A 88 -9.48 8.34 -1.58
CA VAL A 88 -8.27 8.96 -2.17
C VAL A 88 -7.28 9.33 -1.07
N GLY A 89 -5.99 9.18 -1.35
CA GLY A 89 -4.93 9.63 -0.44
C GLY A 89 -5.01 11.14 -0.24
N GLN A 90 -5.08 11.58 1.01
CA GLN A 90 -5.13 13.00 1.40
C GLN A 90 -3.79 13.47 1.99
N GLU A 91 -3.14 12.61 2.77
CA GLU A 91 -1.85 12.91 3.40
C GLU A 91 -1.09 11.60 3.63
N ILE A 92 0.23 11.64 3.44
CA ILE A 92 1.12 10.55 3.81
C ILE A 92 2.45 11.12 4.34
N ASN A 93 2.95 10.52 5.42
CA ASN A 93 4.26 10.81 6.00
C ASN A 93 5.00 9.50 6.28
N ALA A 94 6.33 9.56 6.26
CA ALA A 94 7.18 8.40 6.49
C ALA A 94 8.52 8.76 7.13
N ASN A 95 9.07 7.81 7.90
CA ASN A 95 10.45 7.82 8.39
C ASN A 95 11.20 6.61 7.84
N HIS A 96 12.37 6.86 7.23
CA HIS A 96 13.25 5.82 6.72
C HIS A 96 14.27 5.44 7.79
N LEU A 97 14.20 4.19 8.26
CA LEU A 97 14.92 3.71 9.45
C LEU A 97 16.16 2.88 9.08
N LYS A 98 16.05 2.02 8.07
CA LYS A 98 17.13 1.14 7.63
C LYS A 98 17.17 1.03 6.11
N ALA A 99 18.37 1.13 5.53
CA ALA A 99 18.56 0.97 4.10
C ALA A 99 18.30 -0.48 3.66
N SER A 100 17.63 -0.63 2.50
CA SER A 100 17.51 -1.89 1.78
C SER A 100 18.17 -1.76 0.41
N ARG A 101 18.71 -2.87 -0.11
CA ARG A 101 19.41 -2.92 -1.40
C ARG A 101 18.81 -3.94 -2.35
N ASN A 102 18.66 -5.18 -1.87
CA ASN A 102 18.29 -6.33 -2.69
C ASN A 102 17.12 -7.10 -2.06
N GLY A 103 16.44 -7.89 -2.88
CA GLY A 103 15.40 -8.83 -2.46
C GLY A 103 14.01 -8.23 -2.57
N THR A 104 13.18 -8.42 -1.55
CA THR A 104 11.80 -7.95 -1.54
C THR A 104 11.54 -7.08 -0.32
N LEU A 105 10.82 -5.99 -0.54
CA LEU A 105 10.21 -5.19 0.52
C LEU A 105 8.78 -5.66 0.72
N THR A 106 8.35 -5.77 1.96
CA THR A 106 6.98 -6.13 2.35
C THR A 106 6.38 -5.01 3.20
N ALA A 107 5.34 -4.36 2.68
CA ALA A 107 4.55 -3.39 3.43
C ALA A 107 3.31 -4.05 4.01
N THR A 108 3.03 -3.80 5.28
CA THR A 108 1.80 -4.24 5.97
C THR A 108 1.03 -3.00 6.42
N ALA A 109 -0.20 -2.82 5.92
CA ALA A 109 -1.09 -1.74 6.33
C ALA A 109 -2.11 -2.22 7.37
N ARG A 110 -2.28 -1.46 8.44
CA ARG A 110 -3.27 -1.68 9.50
C ARG A 110 -4.06 -0.42 9.79
N PRO A 111 -5.36 -0.49 10.08
CA PRO A 111 -6.14 0.71 10.38
C PRO A 111 -5.78 1.25 11.77
N VAL A 112 -5.53 2.55 11.84
CA VAL A 112 -5.48 3.32 13.08
C VAL A 112 -6.87 3.91 13.38
N HIS A 113 -7.60 4.31 12.34
CA HIS A 113 -8.94 4.86 12.42
C HIS A 113 -9.73 4.56 11.14
N ILE A 114 -11.01 4.19 11.28
CA ILE A 114 -11.95 4.06 10.16
C ILE A 114 -13.20 4.89 10.51
N GLY A 115 -13.37 6.01 9.83
CA GLY A 115 -14.49 6.92 10.00
C GLY A 115 -15.31 7.09 8.72
N LYS A 116 -16.40 7.86 8.82
CA LYS A 116 -17.31 8.10 7.68
C LYS A 116 -16.72 8.99 6.58
N ARG A 117 -15.78 9.86 6.94
CA ARG A 117 -15.19 10.87 6.03
C ARG A 117 -13.70 10.66 5.76
N SER A 118 -13.04 9.88 6.61
CA SER A 118 -11.64 9.53 6.45
C SER A 118 -11.29 8.24 7.16
N SER A 119 -10.18 7.62 6.73
CA SER A 119 -9.50 6.56 7.46
C SER A 119 -8.02 6.89 7.59
N VAL A 120 -7.38 6.36 8.62
CA VAL A 120 -5.95 6.52 8.89
C VAL A 120 -5.32 5.16 9.02
N TRP A 121 -4.20 4.94 8.35
CA TRP A 121 -3.52 3.66 8.24
C TRP A 121 -2.07 3.77 8.68
N GLU A 122 -1.62 2.85 9.53
CA GLU A 122 -0.21 2.62 9.79
C GLU A 122 0.32 1.63 8.75
N ILE A 123 1.51 1.90 8.22
CA ILE A 123 2.19 1.01 7.29
C ILE A 123 3.61 0.77 7.76
N LEU A 124 3.95 -0.50 7.94
CA LEU A 124 5.30 -0.95 8.27
C LEU A 124 5.91 -1.68 7.06
N VAL A 125 7.06 -1.21 6.59
CA VAL A 125 7.80 -1.79 5.47
C VAL A 125 9.04 -2.50 5.99
N HIS A 126 9.11 -3.81 5.76
CA HIS A 126 10.23 -4.66 6.13
C HIS A 126 11.00 -5.13 4.90
N ASN A 127 12.29 -5.42 5.05
CA ASN A 127 13.08 -6.10 4.03
C ASN A 127 13.02 -7.64 4.16
N SER A 128 13.68 -8.35 3.25
CA SER A 128 13.78 -9.82 3.28
C SER A 128 14.43 -10.40 4.55
N ALA A 129 15.22 -9.60 5.29
CA ALA A 129 15.79 -9.98 6.58
C ALA A 129 14.87 -9.67 7.77
N ASN A 130 13.63 -9.24 7.49
CA ASN A 130 12.63 -8.80 8.46
C ASN A 130 13.05 -7.58 9.29
N ASP A 131 13.99 -6.77 8.80
CA ASP A 131 14.29 -5.48 9.42
C ASP A 131 13.24 -4.45 9.02
N LEU A 132 12.80 -3.62 9.97
CA LEU A 132 11.95 -2.47 9.68
C LEU A 132 12.74 -1.38 8.94
N CYS A 133 12.42 -1.18 7.67
CA CYS A 133 13.08 -0.19 6.80
C CYS A 133 12.36 1.15 6.79
N CYS A 134 11.03 1.16 6.85
CA CYS A 134 10.23 2.37 6.77
C CYS A 134 8.96 2.20 7.60
N ILE A 135 8.62 3.23 8.39
CA ILE A 135 7.31 3.39 9.00
C ILE A 135 6.61 4.56 8.31
N SER A 136 5.33 4.41 8.02
CA SER A 136 4.52 5.40 7.32
C SER A 136 3.13 5.47 7.92
N ARG A 137 2.49 6.64 7.81
CA ARG A 137 1.08 6.82 8.13
C ARG A 137 0.40 7.52 6.96
N MET A 138 -0.72 6.97 6.51
CA MET A 138 -1.51 7.51 5.40
C MET A 138 -2.92 7.84 5.87
N THR A 139 -3.42 9.00 5.48
CA THR A 139 -4.81 9.44 5.67
C THR A 139 -5.53 9.38 4.33
N ALA A 140 -6.61 8.59 4.26
CA ALA A 140 -7.47 8.53 3.08
C ALA A 140 -8.76 9.30 3.33
N ALA A 141 -9.16 10.16 2.40
CA ALA A 141 -10.47 10.80 2.39
C ALA A 141 -11.51 9.89 1.74
N VAL A 142 -12.69 9.79 2.34
CA VAL A 142 -13.84 9.09 1.77
C VAL A 142 -14.66 10.10 0.97
N VAL A 143 -14.87 9.82 -0.32
CA VAL A 143 -15.55 10.69 -1.27
C VAL A 143 -16.77 9.96 -1.84
N GLU A 144 -17.88 10.66 -1.96
CA GLU A 144 -19.09 10.15 -2.63
C GLU A 144 -18.88 10.11 -4.14
N ARG A 145 -19.41 9.08 -4.80
CA ARG A 145 -19.30 8.89 -6.26
C ARG A 145 -20.17 9.83 -7.07
#